data_AF-A0A933G291-F1
#
_entry.id   AF-A0A933G291-F1
#
_cell.length_a   1.000
_cell.length_b   1.000
_cell.length_c   1.000
_cell.angle_alpha   90.00
_cell.angle_beta   90.00
_cell.angle_gamma   90.00
#
_symmetry.space_group_name_H-M   'P 1'
#
loop_
_entity.id
_entity.type
_entity.pdbx_description
1 polymer ?
#
loop_
_entity_poly.entity_id
_entity_poly.type
_entity_poly.pdbx_seq_one_letter_code
_entity_poly.pdbx_strand_id
1 'polypeptide(L)'
;MPDSNPFRRLPSVDRLLADERVRALSAEYSGDTVVALVREELAAARSAVADGTQAPDLDAIVAGVDRRARGALAPSLRPAINATGVIIHTNLGRAPLS
;
A
#
# COMPACT_ATOMS: atom_id res chain seq x y z
N MET A 1 -19.00 -16.37 -18.73
CA MET A 1 -18.35 -15.05 -18.86
C MET A 1 -16.97 -15.19 -18.26
N PRO A 2 -15.88 -14.73 -18.90
CA PRO A 2 -14.56 -14.93 -18.32
C PRO A 2 -14.49 -14.12 -17.01
N ASP A 3 -14.13 -14.81 -15.94
CA ASP A 3 -13.92 -14.30 -14.58
C ASP A 3 -12.90 -13.15 -14.57
N SER A 4 -13.35 -11.96 -14.94
CA SER A 4 -12.54 -10.75 -14.90
C SER A 4 -12.55 -10.24 -13.47
N ASN A 5 -11.98 -11.03 -12.55
CA ASN A 5 -11.76 -10.60 -11.19
C ASN A 5 -10.81 -9.39 -11.25
N PRO A 6 -11.30 -8.16 -11.05
CA PRO A 6 -10.51 -6.95 -11.29
C PRO A 6 -9.35 -6.82 -10.30
N PHE A 7 -9.40 -7.59 -9.20
CA PHE A 7 -8.33 -7.70 -8.21
C PHE A 7 -7.15 -8.55 -8.67
N ARG A 8 -7.30 -9.40 -9.71
CA ARG A 8 -6.17 -10.19 -10.26
C ARG A 8 -5.07 -9.33 -10.87
N ARG A 9 -5.38 -8.08 -11.24
CA ARG A 9 -4.41 -7.14 -11.81
C ARG A 9 -3.54 -6.47 -10.74
N LEU A 10 -3.92 -6.56 -9.47
CA LEU A 10 -3.12 -6.00 -8.39
C LEU A 10 -1.90 -6.88 -8.09
N PRO A 11 -0.70 -6.31 -7.98
CA PRO A 11 0.49 -7.05 -7.59
C PRO A 11 0.40 -7.52 -6.13
N SER A 12 1.03 -8.66 -5.85
CA SER A 12 1.22 -9.14 -4.48
C SER A 12 2.16 -8.22 -3.68
N VAL A 13 2.03 -8.23 -2.36
CA VAL A 13 2.95 -7.51 -1.45
C VAL A 13 4.39 -7.95 -1.70
N ASP A 14 4.66 -9.24 -1.81
CA ASP A 14 6.02 -9.75 -2.07
C ASP A 14 6.60 -9.25 -3.39
N ARG A 15 5.75 -9.09 -4.42
CA ARG A 15 6.17 -8.54 -5.72
C ARG A 15 6.55 -7.07 -5.61
N LEU A 16 5.83 -6.30 -4.79
CA LEU A 16 6.14 -4.90 -4.50
C LEU A 16 7.42 -4.79 -3.68
N LEU A 17 7.61 -5.62 -2.65
CA LEU A 17 8.83 -5.66 -1.83
C LEU A 17 10.07 -6.18 -2.61
N ALA A 18 9.86 -6.93 -3.69
CA ALA A 18 10.92 -7.35 -4.59
C ALA A 18 11.34 -6.25 -5.58
N ASP A 19 10.54 -5.21 -5.77
CA ASP A 19 10.85 -4.09 -6.66
C ASP A 19 12.03 -3.27 -6.11
N GLU A 20 13.00 -2.98 -6.96
CA GLU A 20 14.23 -2.27 -6.57
C GLU A 20 13.92 -0.87 -5.99
N ARG A 21 12.90 -0.19 -6.49
CA ARG A 21 12.50 1.15 -6.00
C ARG A 21 11.94 1.07 -4.58
N VAL A 22 11.20 0.01 -4.25
CA VAL A 22 10.69 -0.22 -2.89
C VAL A 22 11.82 -0.68 -1.98
N ARG A 23 12.74 -1.52 -2.47
CA ARG A 23 13.93 -1.92 -1.72
C ARG A 23 14.86 -0.75 -1.40
N ALA A 24 14.96 0.24 -2.29
CA ALA A 24 15.72 1.46 -2.05
C ALA A 24 15.18 2.23 -0.83
N LEU A 25 13.87 2.20 -0.59
CA LEU A 25 13.27 2.80 0.62
C LEU A 25 13.77 2.11 1.90
N SER A 26 14.13 0.83 1.87
CA SER A 26 14.70 0.15 3.05
C SER A 26 16.07 0.71 3.48
N ALA A 27 16.72 1.53 2.64
CA ALA A 27 17.93 2.26 3.03
C ALA A 27 17.62 3.52 3.85
N GLU A 28 16.42 4.08 3.69
CA GLU A 28 15.97 5.32 4.36
C GLU A 28 14.97 5.06 5.50
N TYR A 29 14.24 3.94 5.45
CA TYR A 29 13.20 3.57 6.40
C TYR A 29 13.41 2.13 6.92
N SER A 30 12.91 1.83 8.12
CA SER A 30 12.87 0.46 8.63
C SER A 30 12.05 -0.46 7.72
N GLY A 31 12.45 -1.72 7.59
CA GLY A 31 11.72 -2.71 6.77
C GLY A 31 10.24 -2.82 7.14
N ASP A 32 9.91 -2.76 8.44
CA ASP A 32 8.52 -2.76 8.92
C ASP A 32 7.72 -1.54 8.42
N THR A 33 8.36 -0.36 8.35
CA THR A 33 7.76 0.85 7.80
C THR A 33 7.49 0.71 6.31
N VAL A 34 8.45 0.18 5.55
CA VAL A 34 8.27 -0.07 4.11
C VAL A 34 7.12 -1.05 3.85
N VAL A 35 7.05 -2.14 4.64
CA VAL A 35 5.96 -3.12 4.55
C VAL A 35 4.60 -2.49 4.88
N ALA A 36 4.53 -1.64 5.91
CA ALA A 36 3.31 -0.93 6.26
C ALA A 36 2.84 -0.03 5.10
N LEU A 37 3.73 0.79 4.54
CA LEU A 37 3.43 1.67 3.42
C LEU A 37 2.93 0.91 2.19
N VAL A 38 3.58 -0.21 1.83
CA VAL A 38 3.16 -1.10 0.74
C VAL A 38 1.77 -1.67 0.99
N ARG A 39 1.49 -2.14 2.20
CA ARG A 39 0.18 -2.70 2.57
C ARG A 39 -0.93 -1.65 2.49
N GLU A 40 -0.67 -0.45 2.98
CA GLU A 40 -1.63 0.65 2.94
C GLU A 40 -1.92 1.11 1.50
N GLU A 41 -0.91 1.19 0.63
CA GLU A 41 -1.13 1.54 -0.78
C GLU A 41 -1.91 0.47 -1.52
N LEU A 42 -1.59 -0.80 -1.26
CA LEU A 42 -2.33 -1.91 -1.85
C LEU A 42 -3.78 -1.99 -1.33
N ALA A 43 -4.02 -1.64 -0.06
CA ALA A 43 -5.37 -1.55 0.50
C ALA A 43 -6.18 -0.42 -0.18
N ALA A 44 -5.57 0.75 -0.39
CA ALA A 44 -6.19 1.85 -1.12
C ALA A 44 -6.52 1.44 -2.56
N ALA A 45 -5.58 0.78 -3.26
CA ALA A 45 -5.80 0.26 -4.60
C ALA A 45 -6.95 -0.78 -4.65
N ARG A 46 -7.05 -1.67 -3.64
CA ARG A 46 -8.18 -2.61 -3.54
C ARG A 46 -9.51 -1.91 -3.37
N SER A 47 -9.59 -0.88 -2.52
CA SER A 47 -10.82 -0.11 -2.34
C SER A 47 -11.24 0.57 -3.64
N ALA A 48 -10.30 1.23 -4.32
CA ALA A 48 -10.57 1.90 -5.58
C ALA A 48 -11.10 0.90 -6.64
N VAL A 49 -10.52 -0.30 -6.71
CA VAL A 49 -11.00 -1.35 -7.61
C VAL A 49 -12.41 -1.83 -7.23
N ALA A 50 -12.70 -1.96 -5.94
CA ALA A 50 -14.03 -2.31 -5.45
C ALA A 50 -15.07 -1.25 -5.82
N ASP A 51 -14.68 0.03 -5.85
CA ASP A 51 -15.52 1.17 -6.27
C ASP A 51 -15.66 1.28 -7.81
N GLY A 52 -15.14 0.30 -8.56
CA GLY A 52 -15.27 0.24 -10.02
C GLY A 52 -14.21 1.04 -10.78
N THR A 53 -13.18 1.55 -10.10
CA THR A 53 -12.03 2.14 -10.78
C THR A 53 -11.09 1.07 -11.32
N GLN A 54 -10.27 1.45 -12.30
CA GLN A 54 -9.31 0.52 -12.87
C GLN A 54 -8.19 0.21 -11.87
N ALA A 55 -7.83 -1.07 -11.75
CA ALA A 55 -6.69 -1.50 -10.95
C ALA A 55 -5.40 -0.80 -11.39
N PRO A 56 -4.71 -0.09 -10.48
CA PRO A 56 -3.43 0.51 -10.78
C PRO A 56 -2.41 -0.58 -11.11
N ASP A 57 -1.46 -0.24 -11.98
CA ASP A 57 -0.34 -1.10 -12.28
C ASP A 57 0.72 -1.07 -11.17
N LEU A 58 1.75 -1.90 -11.35
CA LEU A 58 2.86 -1.98 -10.40
C LEU A 58 3.52 -0.61 -10.20
N ASP A 59 3.76 0.12 -11.29
CA ASP A 59 4.47 1.39 -11.26
C ASP A 59 3.68 2.47 -10.51
N ALA A 60 2.36 2.54 -10.70
CA ALA A 60 1.49 3.47 -9.99
C ALA A 60 1.46 3.18 -8.49
N ILE A 61 1.44 1.90 -8.09
CA ILE A 61 1.48 1.51 -6.68
C ILE A 61 2.84 1.85 -6.06
N VAL A 62 3.95 1.51 -6.74
CA VAL A 62 5.30 1.83 -6.28
C VAL A 62 5.51 3.34 -6.12
N ALA A 63 5.03 4.13 -7.08
CA ALA A 63 5.05 5.59 -6.99
C ALA A 63 4.21 6.13 -5.82
N GLY A 64 3.08 5.47 -5.49
CA GLY A 64 2.30 5.79 -4.29
C GLY A 64 3.08 5.55 -3.01
N VAL A 65 3.74 4.40 -2.91
CA VAL A 65 4.58 4.03 -1.77
C VAL A 65 5.70 5.04 -1.55
N ASP A 66 6.43 5.43 -2.61
CA ASP A 66 7.49 6.44 -2.54
C ASP A 66 6.96 7.82 -2.09
N ARG A 67 5.81 8.26 -2.63
CA ARG A 67 5.17 9.52 -2.20
C ARG A 67 4.79 9.49 -0.72
N ARG A 68 4.19 8.39 -0.23
CA ARG A 68 3.82 8.26 1.19
C ARG A 68 5.05 8.20 2.08
N ALA A 69 6.09 7.47 1.66
CA ALA A 69 7.36 7.41 2.36
C ALA A 69 7.92 8.83 2.56
N ARG A 70 8.11 9.58 1.47
CA ARG A 70 8.62 10.97 1.50
C ARG A 70 7.72 11.90 2.32
N GLY A 71 6.40 11.72 2.25
CA GLY A 71 5.44 12.46 3.05
C GLY A 71 5.55 12.19 4.56
N ALA A 72 5.98 10.99 4.96
CA ALA A 72 6.17 10.62 6.36
C ALA A 72 7.45 11.23 6.97
N LEU A 73 8.48 11.53 6.16
CA LEU A 73 9.70 12.21 6.62
C LEU A 73 9.56 13.73 6.76
N ALA A 74 8.52 14.35 6.19
CA ALA A 74 8.27 15.78 6.35
C ALA A 74 7.85 16.08 7.81
N PRO A 75 8.67 16.78 8.62
CA PRO A 75 8.41 16.98 10.04
C PRO A 75 7.38 18.09 10.23
N SER A 76 6.09 17.76 10.16
CA SER A 76 5.03 18.60 10.69
C SER A 76 3.73 17.82 10.83
N LEU A 77 3.39 17.48 12.08
CA LEU A 77 2.05 17.56 12.66
C LEU A 77 0.88 17.55 11.66
N ARG A 78 0.23 16.39 11.47
CA ARG A 78 -1.24 16.23 11.53
C ARG A 78 -1.63 14.75 11.28
N PRO A 79 -2.72 14.28 11.91
CA PRO A 79 -3.09 12.87 11.96
C PRO A 79 -3.19 12.31 10.55
N ALA A 80 -2.79 11.04 10.35
CA ALA A 80 -2.91 10.30 9.10
C ALA A 80 -4.29 10.59 8.46
N ILE A 81 -4.31 11.52 7.51
CA ILE A 81 -5.53 11.98 6.87
C ILE A 81 -5.98 10.82 6.00
N ASN A 82 -7.13 10.26 6.36
CA ASN A 82 -7.94 9.38 5.54
C ASN A 82 -8.06 9.97 4.13
N ALA A 83 -7.21 9.50 3.20
CA ALA A 83 -7.32 9.85 1.78
C ALA A 83 -8.23 8.88 0.99
N THR A 84 -8.87 7.93 1.68
CA THR A 84 -9.72 6.89 1.06
C THR A 84 -11.04 6.64 1.79
N GLY A 85 -11.36 7.37 2.86
CA GLY A 85 -12.59 7.11 3.64
C GLY A 85 -12.62 5.76 4.37
N VAL A 86 -11.53 5.01 4.40
CA VAL A 86 -11.41 3.78 5.18
C VAL A 86 -10.71 4.10 6.50
N ILE A 87 -11.48 4.14 7.58
CA ILE A 87 -10.96 4.18 8.95
C ILE A 87 -10.15 2.89 9.18
N ILE A 88 -8.83 2.95 9.05
CA ILE A 88 -7.96 1.92 9.61
C ILE A 88 -7.71 2.32 11.05
N HIS A 89 -8.55 1.79 11.95
CA HIS A 89 -8.11 1.61 13.33
C HIS A 89 -6.89 0.69 13.29
N THR A 90 -5.83 1.13 13.98
CA THR A 90 -4.68 0.33 14.39
C THR A 90 -5.15 -0.94 15.08
N ASN A 91 -5.31 -2.04 14.35
CA ASN A 91 -5.26 -3.38 14.91
C ASN A 91 -3.94 -4.02 14.48
N LEU A 92 -2.87 -3.56 15.15
CA LEU A 92 -1.69 -4.37 15.47
C LEU A 92 -2.11 -5.51 16.43
N GLY A 93 -3.02 -6.37 15.99
CA GLY A 93 -3.70 -7.31 16.87
C GLY A 93 -4.36 -8.44 16.10
N ARG A 94 -3.71 -9.60 16.17
CA ARG A 94 -4.15 -10.95 15.76
C ARG A 94 -4.06 -11.32 14.29
N ALA A 95 -3.00 -12.08 13.99
CA ALA A 95 -3.21 -13.43 13.48
C ALA A 95 -2.85 -14.44 14.57
N PRO A 96 -3.74 -15.37 14.95
CA PRO A 96 -3.35 -16.73 15.20
C PRO A 96 -3.75 -17.54 13.96
N LEU A 97 -2.74 -18.01 13.25
CA LEU A 97 -2.87 -19.08 12.27
C LEU A 97 -3.47 -20.30 13.00
N SER A 98 -4.51 -20.89 12.42
CA SER A 98 -4.98 -22.24 12.77
C SER A 98 -4.08 -23.28 12.10
#